data_AF-A0A8B8UFY2-F1
#
_entry.id   AF-A0A8B8UFY2-F1
#
_cell.length_a   1.000
_cell.length_b   1.000
_cell.length_c   1.000
_cell.angle_alpha   90.00
_cell.angle_beta   90.00
_cell.angle_gamma   90.00
#
_symmetry.space_group_name_H-M   'P 1'
#
loop_
_entity.id
_entity.type
_entity.pdbx_description
1 polymer ?
#
loop_
_entity_poly.entity_id
_entity_poly.type
_entity_poly.pdbx_seq_one_letter_code
_entity_poly.pdbx_strand_id
1 'polypeptide(L)'
;MLRALFLTMLTLALVKSQDTEETITYTQCTDGYEWDPVRQQCKDIDECDIVPDACKGGMKCVNHYGGYLCLPKTAQIIVNNEQPQQETPAAEGVGAAANAAATSSTGTGGMAASGMAASGVVPGGGFVASAAAEVQTSRNNFVIRRNPADPQRIPPNPSHRIQCATGYEQSEHNVCQDIDECTAGTHNCRADQVCINLRGSFTCQCPPGYQKRGEQCVDIDECRTSSYLCQYQCVNEPGKFSCMCPQGYQVVRSRTCQDINECETTNECREDEMCWNYHGGFRCYPRNPCQDPYVLTSENRCVCPVSNAMCRELPQSIVYKYMSIRSDRSVPSDIFQIQATTIYANTINTFRIKSGNENGEFYLRQTSPVSAMLVLVKSLSGPREYIVDLEMLTVNSIGTFRTSSVLRLTIIVGPFSF
;
A
#
# COMPACT_ATOMS: atom_id res chain seq x y z
N MET A 1 -31.79 62.76 -9.09
CA MET A 1 -32.17 62.59 -10.51
C MET A 1 -32.07 61.11 -10.82
N LEU A 2 -33.04 60.20 -10.65
CA LEU A 2 -34.46 60.09 -11.03
C LEU A 2 -34.76 60.00 -12.54
N ARG A 3 -35.45 58.88 -12.90
CA ARG A 3 -36.17 58.49 -14.15
C ARG A 3 -35.37 57.65 -15.17
N ALA A 4 -35.88 56.59 -15.81
CA ALA A 4 -37.15 55.83 -15.81
C ALA A 4 -36.88 54.51 -16.60
N LEU A 5 -37.32 53.31 -16.17
CA LEU A 5 -38.57 52.60 -16.53
C LEU A 5 -38.95 52.65 -18.02
N PHE A 6 -39.03 51.49 -18.70
CA PHE A 6 -40.30 50.96 -19.27
C PHE A 6 -40.14 49.55 -19.88
N LEU A 7 -41.05 48.66 -19.47
CA LEU A 7 -41.32 47.30 -19.98
C LEU A 7 -41.84 47.32 -21.43
N THR A 8 -41.55 46.28 -22.20
CA THR A 8 -42.32 45.89 -23.40
C THR A 8 -42.92 44.49 -23.21
N MET A 9 -44.26 44.46 -23.20
CA MET A 9 -45.14 43.29 -23.21
C MET A 9 -45.19 42.67 -24.61
N LEU A 10 -45.09 41.35 -24.70
CA LEU A 10 -45.34 40.58 -25.92
C LEU A 10 -46.71 39.88 -25.79
N THR A 11 -47.70 40.35 -26.53
CA THR A 11 -49.02 39.70 -26.68
C THR A 11 -49.08 38.98 -28.03
N LEU A 12 -49.18 37.65 -28.03
CA LEU A 12 -49.57 36.87 -29.21
C LEU A 12 -51.09 36.65 -29.21
N ALA A 13 -51.72 36.99 -30.34
CA ALA A 13 -53.11 36.73 -30.64
C ALA A 13 -53.30 35.34 -31.26
N LEU A 14 -54.42 34.70 -30.92
CA LEU A 14 -54.94 33.46 -31.48
C LEU A 14 -55.43 33.65 -32.93
N VAL A 15 -55.16 32.66 -33.79
CA VAL A 15 -55.99 32.35 -34.97
C VAL A 15 -56.26 30.85 -34.95
N LYS A 16 -57.54 30.47 -35.05
CA LYS A 16 -58.03 29.09 -35.11
C LYS A 16 -58.94 28.98 -36.35
N SER A 17 -58.75 27.92 -37.14
CA SER A 17 -59.67 27.37 -38.16
C SER A 17 -59.12 25.97 -38.50
N GLN A 18 -59.70 24.85 -38.03
CA GLN A 18 -60.79 24.06 -38.63
C GLN A 18 -60.69 23.93 -40.16
N ASP A 19 -60.86 22.77 -40.81
CA ASP A 19 -60.95 21.34 -40.48
C ASP A 19 -60.86 20.67 -41.87
N THR A 20 -60.08 19.60 -42.06
CA THR A 20 -60.32 18.63 -43.15
C THR A 20 -59.82 17.26 -42.72
N GLU A 21 -60.77 16.32 -42.63
CA GLU A 21 -60.52 14.88 -42.60
C GLU A 21 -59.60 14.47 -43.75
N GLU A 22 -58.55 13.70 -43.48
CA GLU A 22 -58.11 12.61 -44.37
C GLU A 22 -57.00 11.76 -43.71
N THR A 23 -57.24 10.45 -43.69
CA THR A 23 -56.28 9.33 -43.63
C THR A 23 -55.46 9.06 -42.35
N ILE A 24 -56.01 8.14 -41.55
CA ILE A 24 -55.30 7.26 -40.60
C ILE A 24 -54.14 6.58 -41.34
N THR A 25 -52.90 6.91 -41.00
CA THR A 25 -51.71 6.26 -41.57
C THR A 25 -50.64 6.01 -40.50
N TYR A 26 -50.41 4.72 -40.24
CA TYR A 26 -49.15 4.07 -39.81
C TYR A 26 -48.18 4.91 -38.95
N THR A 27 -48.31 4.89 -37.62
CA THR A 27 -47.21 5.05 -36.61
C THR A 27 -47.79 5.14 -35.19
N GLN A 28 -48.24 4.02 -34.59
CA GLN A 28 -48.71 4.02 -33.18
C GLN A 28 -48.32 2.81 -32.32
N CYS A 29 -47.52 1.85 -32.81
CA CYS A 29 -46.97 0.80 -31.95
C CYS A 29 -45.61 1.25 -31.40
N THR A 30 -45.37 1.00 -30.09
CA THR A 30 -44.07 1.21 -29.46
C THR A 30 -43.05 0.19 -29.95
N ASP A 31 -41.76 0.52 -29.84
CA ASP A 31 -40.67 -0.40 -30.20
C ASP A 31 -40.88 -1.79 -29.56
N GLY A 32 -40.71 -2.84 -30.37
CA GLY A 32 -40.99 -4.24 -29.99
C GLY A 32 -42.40 -4.75 -30.35
N TYR A 33 -43.24 -3.93 -30.99
CA TYR A 33 -44.58 -4.32 -31.42
C TYR A 33 -44.89 -3.91 -32.87
N GLU A 34 -45.63 -4.76 -33.59
CA GLU A 34 -46.08 -4.54 -34.96
C GLU A 34 -47.61 -4.43 -35.02
N TRP A 35 -48.13 -3.54 -35.87
CA TRP A 35 -49.57 -3.38 -36.05
C TRP A 35 -50.17 -4.56 -36.82
N ASP A 36 -51.10 -5.29 -36.21
CA ASP A 36 -51.90 -6.32 -36.87
C ASP A 36 -53.17 -5.66 -37.47
N PRO A 37 -53.25 -5.45 -38.79
CA PRO A 37 -54.37 -4.76 -39.43
C PRO A 37 -55.67 -5.57 -39.39
N VAL A 38 -55.58 -6.89 -39.18
CA VAL A 38 -56.75 -7.78 -39.07
C VAL A 38 -57.38 -7.66 -37.70
N ARG A 39 -56.56 -7.59 -36.65
CA ARG A 39 -57.02 -7.46 -35.26
C ARG A 39 -57.13 -6.01 -34.78
N GLN A 40 -56.68 -5.04 -35.58
CA GLN A 40 -56.64 -3.62 -35.24
C GLN A 40 -55.94 -3.37 -33.89
N GLN A 41 -54.83 -4.08 -33.62
CA GLN A 41 -54.07 -3.96 -32.38
C GLN A 41 -52.57 -4.19 -32.61
N CYS A 42 -51.73 -3.64 -31.74
CA CYS A 42 -50.30 -3.93 -31.73
C CYS A 42 -50.05 -5.34 -31.18
N LYS A 43 -49.33 -6.16 -31.94
CA LYS A 43 -48.90 -7.50 -31.59
C LYS A 43 -47.41 -7.48 -31.28
N ASP A 44 -47.02 -8.20 -30.23
CA ASP A 44 -45.63 -8.43 -29.86
C ASP A 44 -44.85 -9.04 -31.03
N ILE A 45 -43.67 -8.50 -31.31
CA ILE A 45 -42.73 -9.03 -32.30
C ILE A 45 -41.85 -10.05 -31.59
N ASP A 46 -41.61 -11.21 -32.20
CA ASP A 46 -40.62 -12.14 -31.66
C ASP A 46 -39.22 -11.71 -32.11
N GLU A 47 -38.52 -10.92 -31.29
CA GLU A 47 -37.20 -10.42 -31.66
C GLU A 47 -36.13 -11.52 -31.75
N CYS A 48 -36.37 -12.69 -31.13
CA CYS A 48 -35.45 -13.82 -31.25
C CYS A 48 -35.47 -14.44 -32.66
N ASP A 49 -36.58 -14.30 -33.39
CA ASP A 49 -36.73 -14.79 -34.75
C ASP A 49 -36.23 -13.78 -35.80
N ILE A 50 -36.31 -12.48 -35.50
CA ILE A 50 -35.93 -11.42 -36.44
C ILE A 50 -34.50 -10.88 -36.24
N VAL A 51 -33.88 -11.08 -35.08
CA VAL A 51 -32.50 -10.63 -34.80
C VAL A 51 -31.56 -11.84 -34.72
N PRO A 52 -30.75 -12.10 -35.76
CA PRO A 52 -29.71 -13.13 -35.70
C PRO A 52 -28.72 -12.80 -34.57
N ASP A 53 -28.45 -13.76 -33.69
CA ASP A 53 -27.61 -13.58 -32.50
C ASP A 53 -28.06 -12.45 -31.55
N ALA A 54 -29.37 -12.31 -31.33
CA ALA A 54 -29.96 -11.38 -30.34
C ALA A 54 -29.21 -11.41 -28.99
N CYS A 55 -28.70 -12.59 -28.59
CA CYS A 55 -27.94 -12.78 -27.37
C CYS A 55 -26.46 -13.14 -27.63
N LYS A 56 -25.54 -12.29 -27.16
CA LYS A 56 -24.09 -12.55 -27.24
C LYS A 56 -23.62 -13.52 -26.15
N GLY A 57 -22.54 -14.25 -26.41
CA GLY A 57 -21.86 -15.07 -25.39
C GLY A 57 -22.49 -16.44 -25.12
N GLY A 58 -23.20 -17.02 -26.10
CA GLY A 58 -23.75 -18.37 -25.98
C GLY A 58 -24.97 -18.50 -25.07
N MET A 59 -25.64 -17.38 -24.79
CA MET A 59 -26.91 -17.31 -24.05
C MET A 59 -28.09 -17.67 -24.97
N LYS A 60 -29.16 -18.22 -24.40
CA LYS A 60 -30.42 -18.54 -25.08
C LYS A 60 -31.32 -17.30 -25.11
N CYS A 61 -31.81 -16.94 -26.30
CA CYS A 61 -32.85 -15.91 -26.46
C CYS A 61 -34.22 -16.48 -26.12
N VAL A 62 -35.03 -15.70 -25.40
CA VAL A 62 -36.42 -16.01 -25.07
C VAL A 62 -37.26 -14.76 -25.35
N ASN A 63 -38.27 -14.90 -26.21
CA ASN A 63 -39.19 -13.79 -26.51
C ASN A 63 -39.96 -13.36 -25.25
N HIS A 64 -40.17 -12.05 -25.10
CA HIS A 64 -40.85 -11.45 -23.96
C HIS A 64 -41.67 -10.24 -24.43
N TYR A 65 -42.81 -9.95 -23.80
CA TYR A 65 -43.61 -8.79 -24.18
C TYR A 65 -42.78 -7.48 -24.29
N GLY A 66 -42.68 -6.96 -25.51
CA GLY A 66 -41.96 -5.75 -25.91
C GLY A 66 -40.44 -5.90 -26.05
N GLY A 67 -39.93 -7.13 -26.22
CA GLY A 67 -38.49 -7.39 -26.42
C GLY A 67 -38.07 -8.85 -26.20
N TYR A 68 -36.80 -9.06 -25.88
CA TYR A 68 -36.27 -10.42 -25.62
C TYR A 68 -35.40 -10.46 -24.36
N LEU A 69 -35.34 -11.63 -23.72
CA LEU A 69 -34.39 -11.92 -22.64
C LEU A 69 -33.29 -12.88 -23.09
N CYS A 70 -32.08 -12.63 -22.61
CA CYS A 70 -30.94 -13.52 -22.77
C CYS A 70 -30.68 -14.28 -21.48
N LEU A 71 -30.89 -15.59 -21.51
CA LEU A 71 -30.70 -16.48 -20.35
C LEU A 71 -29.51 -17.42 -20.55
N PRO A 72 -28.80 -17.84 -19.48
CA PRO A 72 -27.82 -18.92 -19.58
C PRO A 72 -28.48 -20.22 -20.10
N LYS A 73 -27.78 -21.02 -20.91
CA LYS A 73 -28.31 -22.30 -21.43
C LYS A 73 -28.78 -23.29 -20.35
N THR A 74 -28.33 -23.11 -19.11
CA THR A 74 -28.69 -23.91 -17.94
C THR A 74 -30.03 -23.49 -17.29
N ALA A 75 -30.63 -22.38 -17.71
CA ALA A 75 -31.92 -21.93 -17.20
C ALA A 75 -33.07 -22.79 -17.77
N GLN A 76 -33.87 -23.39 -16.89
CA GLN A 76 -35.09 -24.10 -17.28
C GLN A 76 -36.30 -23.17 -17.18
N ILE A 77 -37.08 -23.09 -18.26
CA ILE A 77 -38.34 -22.32 -18.31
C ILE A 77 -39.45 -23.29 -17.90
N ILE A 78 -40.06 -23.07 -16.73
CA ILE A 78 -41.19 -23.87 -16.26
C ILE A 78 -42.47 -23.08 -16.58
N VAL A 79 -43.21 -23.55 -17.59
CA VAL A 79 -44.57 -23.09 -17.89
C VAL A 79 -45.53 -23.99 -17.13
N ASN A 80 -46.24 -23.46 -16.13
CA ASN A 80 -47.33 -24.20 -15.49
C ASN A 80 -48.57 -24.13 -16.40
N ASN A 81 -48.85 -25.25 -17.09
CA ASN A 81 -49.86 -25.45 -18.13
C ASN A 81 -51.28 -25.70 -17.60
N GLU A 82 -52.30 -25.49 -18.46
CA GLU A 82 -53.49 -26.37 -18.69
C GLU A 82 -54.36 -25.79 -19.85
N GLN A 83 -54.89 -26.48 -20.89
CA GLN A 83 -54.86 -27.88 -21.36
C GLN A 83 -55.60 -28.03 -22.75
N PRO A 84 -55.88 -29.24 -23.33
CA PRO A 84 -55.30 -29.86 -24.54
C PRO A 84 -56.16 -29.85 -25.83
N GLN A 85 -55.57 -30.11 -27.01
CA GLN A 85 -56.30 -30.74 -28.15
C GLN A 85 -55.45 -31.77 -28.93
N GLN A 86 -56.12 -32.90 -29.20
CA GLN A 86 -55.79 -34.13 -29.94
C GLN A 86 -55.24 -33.90 -31.36
N GLU A 87 -54.53 -34.83 -32.01
CA GLU A 87 -55.08 -36.06 -32.62
C GLU A 87 -54.05 -37.19 -32.83
N THR A 88 -54.51 -38.42 -32.60
CA THR A 88 -54.02 -39.72 -33.14
C THR A 88 -54.76 -40.06 -34.46
N PRO A 89 -54.49 -41.19 -35.18
CA PRO A 89 -53.24 -41.90 -35.56
C PRO A 89 -53.23 -42.24 -37.09
N ALA A 90 -52.24 -42.92 -37.70
CA ALA A 90 -52.16 -44.39 -37.80
C ALA A 90 -50.87 -44.90 -38.54
N ALA A 91 -50.27 -45.95 -37.94
CA ALA A 91 -49.58 -47.18 -38.45
C ALA A 91 -48.65 -47.11 -39.71
N GLU A 92 -47.53 -47.84 -39.90
CA GLU A 92 -46.89 -49.09 -39.43
C GLU A 92 -45.34 -48.91 -39.54
N GLY A 93 -44.39 -49.69 -39.01
CA GLY A 93 -44.37 -50.95 -38.28
C GLY A 93 -42.93 -51.40 -37.90
N VAL A 94 -42.87 -52.24 -36.84
CA VAL A 94 -42.01 -53.41 -36.56
C VAL A 94 -40.46 -53.36 -36.57
N GLY A 95 -39.88 -53.79 -35.44
CA GLY A 95 -38.63 -54.59 -35.34
C GLY A 95 -37.61 -54.02 -34.34
N ALA A 96 -37.65 -54.35 -33.04
CA ALA A 96 -36.93 -55.47 -32.37
C ALA A 96 -35.38 -55.38 -32.50
N ALA A 97 -34.53 -55.61 -31.50
CA ALA A 97 -34.61 -55.86 -30.07
C ALA A 97 -33.14 -55.87 -29.56
N ALA A 98 -32.94 -55.62 -28.26
CA ALA A 98 -32.00 -56.34 -27.37
C ALA A 98 -30.48 -56.41 -27.72
N ASN A 99 -29.51 -56.33 -26.81
CA ASN A 99 -29.52 -56.37 -25.36
C ASN A 99 -28.10 -56.11 -24.83
N ALA A 100 -28.06 -55.73 -23.54
CA ALA A 100 -27.07 -56.07 -22.52
C ALA A 100 -25.64 -55.52 -22.67
N ALA A 101 -25.16 -54.65 -21.77
CA ALA A 101 -24.74 -54.94 -20.38
C ALA A 101 -23.46 -55.82 -20.35
N ALA A 102 -22.41 -55.58 -19.58
CA ALA A 102 -22.13 -54.64 -18.51
C ALA A 102 -20.60 -54.62 -18.25
N THR A 103 -20.18 -53.73 -17.35
CA THR A 103 -19.10 -53.91 -16.35
C THR A 103 -17.62 -53.93 -16.77
N SER A 104 -16.95 -52.87 -16.28
CA SER A 104 -15.86 -52.92 -15.28
C SER A 104 -14.38 -52.95 -15.72
N SER A 105 -13.65 -52.06 -15.03
CA SER A 105 -12.35 -52.25 -14.38
C SER A 105 -11.06 -51.92 -15.15
N THR A 106 -10.32 -50.97 -14.54
CA THR A 106 -8.88 -50.96 -14.21
C THR A 106 -7.85 -51.35 -15.27
N GLY A 107 -6.85 -50.49 -15.48
CA GLY A 107 -5.60 -50.88 -16.13
C GLY A 107 -4.61 -49.73 -16.28
N THR A 108 -3.47 -49.90 -15.63
CA THR A 108 -2.28 -49.04 -15.52
C THR A 108 -1.35 -49.03 -16.74
N GLY A 109 -0.49 -47.99 -16.84
CA GLY A 109 0.78 -47.97 -17.61
C GLY A 109 0.67 -47.28 -18.97
N GLY A 110 1.63 -46.52 -19.49
CA GLY A 110 2.98 -46.14 -19.07
C GLY A 110 3.70 -45.55 -20.31
N MET A 111 4.51 -44.52 -20.07
CA MET A 111 5.75 -44.11 -20.79
C MET A 111 5.76 -43.83 -22.31
N ALA A 112 6.27 -42.62 -22.61
CA ALA A 112 7.22 -42.26 -23.69
C ALA A 112 6.69 -42.27 -25.16
N ALA A 113 7.14 -41.45 -26.10
CA ALA A 113 8.18 -40.44 -26.17
C ALA A 113 8.04 -39.63 -27.49
N SER A 114 8.52 -38.38 -27.45
CA SER A 114 9.37 -37.72 -28.47
C SER A 114 8.82 -37.12 -29.78
N GLY A 115 9.37 -35.93 -30.07
CA GLY A 115 9.58 -35.32 -31.39
C GLY A 115 8.89 -33.96 -31.55
N MET A 116 9.52 -32.82 -31.24
CA MET A 116 10.32 -31.95 -32.15
C MET A 116 9.47 -31.35 -33.30
N ALA A 117 9.46 -30.05 -33.64
CA ALA A 117 10.41 -28.96 -33.44
C ALA A 117 9.76 -27.60 -33.79
N ALA A 118 10.44 -26.51 -33.38
CA ALA A 118 10.69 -25.25 -34.12
C ALA A 118 9.48 -24.39 -34.58
N SER A 119 9.48 -23.06 -34.60
CA SER A 119 10.48 -22.00 -34.42
C SER A 119 9.70 -20.69 -34.21
N GLY A 120 10.24 -19.76 -33.42
CA GLY A 120 9.74 -18.39 -33.38
C GLY A 120 10.35 -17.51 -34.48
N VAL A 121 9.66 -16.42 -34.85
CA VAL A 121 10.24 -15.14 -35.34
C VAL A 121 9.27 -13.99 -35.01
N VAL A 122 9.83 -12.94 -34.40
CA VAL A 122 9.31 -11.57 -34.13
C VAL A 122 9.90 -10.65 -35.22
N PRO A 123 9.22 -9.64 -35.81
CA PRO A 123 9.15 -8.24 -35.28
C PRO A 123 7.89 -7.47 -35.76
N GLY A 124 7.53 -6.23 -35.37
CA GLY A 124 8.11 -5.16 -34.56
C GLY A 124 7.30 -3.86 -34.78
N GLY A 125 7.50 -2.87 -33.89
CA GLY A 125 7.21 -1.43 -34.05
C GLY A 125 5.74 -0.99 -33.83
N GLY A 126 5.40 0.06 -33.08
CA GLY A 126 6.17 1.06 -32.32
C GLY A 126 5.33 2.33 -32.13
N PHE A 127 5.41 2.96 -30.93
CA PHE A 127 5.17 4.39 -30.57
C PHE A 127 3.76 4.98 -30.86
N VAL A 128 3.10 5.87 -30.11
CA VAL A 128 3.29 6.91 -29.06
C VAL A 128 1.84 7.17 -28.54
N ALA A 129 1.50 7.60 -27.32
CA ALA A 129 1.89 8.81 -26.61
C ALA A 129 1.39 8.76 -25.14
N SER A 130 2.11 9.45 -24.27
CA SER A 130 1.69 9.83 -22.92
C SER A 130 1.04 11.21 -22.91
N ALA A 131 0.34 11.45 -21.79
CA ALA A 131 -0.15 12.72 -21.24
C ALA A 131 -1.44 13.29 -21.85
N ALA A 132 -2.34 13.90 -21.10
CA ALA A 132 -2.75 13.90 -19.68
C ALA A 132 -3.81 15.01 -19.61
N ALA A 133 -4.82 14.85 -18.74
CA ALA A 133 -5.57 15.93 -18.06
C ALA A 133 -6.40 16.90 -18.95
N GLU A 134 -7.57 17.42 -18.59
CA GLU A 134 -8.42 17.34 -17.40
C GLU A 134 -9.74 18.06 -17.76
N VAL A 135 -10.89 17.56 -17.26
CA VAL A 135 -11.89 18.27 -16.41
C VAL A 135 -12.70 19.39 -17.15
N GLN A 136 -14.03 19.33 -17.29
CA GLN A 136 -15.01 19.51 -16.21
C GLN A 136 -16.45 19.07 -16.56
N THR A 137 -16.91 18.05 -15.82
CA THR A 137 -18.11 18.05 -14.95
C THR A 137 -19.51 18.27 -15.54
N SER A 138 -20.41 17.29 -15.32
CA SER A 138 -21.42 17.37 -14.25
C SER A 138 -22.40 16.17 -14.28
N ARG A 139 -22.34 15.37 -13.20
CA ARG A 139 -23.46 14.81 -12.42
C ARG A 139 -24.61 14.05 -13.10
N ASN A 140 -24.66 12.78 -12.69
CA ASN A 140 -25.73 12.15 -11.90
C ASN A 140 -26.73 11.21 -12.59
N ASN A 141 -26.87 10.09 -11.88
CA ASN A 141 -28.09 9.34 -11.59
C ASN A 141 -28.63 8.38 -12.64
N PHE A 142 -28.50 7.09 -12.30
CA PHE A 142 -29.61 6.14 -12.27
C PHE A 142 -30.96 6.87 -12.10
N VAL A 143 -31.80 6.82 -13.11
CA VAL A 143 -33.26 6.86 -12.94
C VAL A 143 -33.84 5.84 -13.89
N ILE A 144 -34.19 4.68 -13.34
CA ILE A 144 -35.32 3.91 -13.85
C ILE A 144 -36.50 4.87 -13.79
N ARG A 145 -36.94 5.40 -14.93
CA ARG A 145 -38.26 6.03 -15.00
C ARG A 145 -39.29 4.92 -15.15
N ARG A 146 -39.92 4.54 -14.04
CA ARG A 146 -41.35 4.23 -14.07
C ARG A 146 -42.07 5.57 -14.23
N ASN A 147 -42.92 5.70 -15.24
CA ASN A 147 -44.06 6.61 -15.16
C ASN A 147 -45.32 5.76 -14.92
N PRO A 148 -46.08 6.01 -13.85
CA PRO A 148 -47.28 5.26 -13.49
C PRO A 148 -48.52 5.89 -14.13
N ALA A 149 -49.15 5.21 -15.10
CA ALA A 149 -50.54 5.45 -15.50
C ALA A 149 -51.04 4.32 -16.41
N ASP A 150 -51.35 3.16 -15.85
CA ASP A 150 -52.59 2.46 -16.21
C ASP A 150 -53.04 1.59 -15.02
N PRO A 151 -54.14 1.95 -14.33
CA PRO A 151 -54.68 1.16 -13.24
C PRO A 151 -55.57 0.02 -13.72
N GLN A 152 -55.35 -0.65 -14.86
CA GLN A 152 -56.07 -1.89 -15.17
C GLN A 152 -55.25 -2.92 -15.97
N ARG A 153 -54.52 -3.79 -15.25
CA ARG A 153 -54.51 -5.27 -15.42
C ARG A 153 -53.50 -5.89 -14.47
N ILE A 154 -53.95 -6.22 -13.27
CA ILE A 154 -53.36 -7.31 -12.51
C ILE A 154 -53.84 -8.59 -13.22
N PRO A 155 -52.97 -9.41 -13.85
CA PRO A 155 -53.39 -10.75 -14.23
C PRO A 155 -53.75 -11.51 -12.93
N PRO A 156 -54.93 -12.14 -12.86
CA PRO A 156 -55.37 -12.82 -11.66
C PRO A 156 -54.71 -14.21 -11.61
N ASN A 157 -53.44 -14.28 -11.23
CA ASN A 157 -52.91 -15.52 -10.64
C ASN A 157 -51.65 -15.28 -9.78
N PRO A 158 -51.77 -15.25 -8.44
CA PRO A 158 -50.62 -15.19 -7.55
C PRO A 158 -50.15 -16.62 -7.24
N SER A 159 -49.41 -17.29 -8.13
CA SER A 159 -48.88 -18.63 -7.80
C SER A 159 -47.62 -19.09 -8.54
N HIS A 160 -46.78 -18.21 -9.12
CA HIS A 160 -45.40 -18.60 -9.43
C HIS A 160 -44.49 -18.20 -8.27
N ARG A 161 -44.51 -19.02 -7.21
CA ARG A 161 -43.49 -18.96 -6.17
C ARG A 161 -42.21 -19.52 -6.78
N ILE A 162 -41.23 -18.64 -7.06
CA ILE A 162 -39.91 -19.08 -7.47
C ILE A 162 -39.27 -19.74 -6.27
N GLN A 163 -38.87 -21.01 -6.42
CA GLN A 163 -38.16 -21.72 -5.39
C GLN A 163 -36.67 -21.40 -5.51
N CYS A 164 -36.19 -20.50 -4.66
CA CYS A 164 -34.77 -20.16 -4.58
C CYS A 164 -33.96 -21.30 -3.95
N ALA A 165 -32.70 -21.42 -4.33
CA ALA A 165 -31.75 -22.35 -3.71
C ALA A 165 -31.53 -21.98 -2.24
N THR A 166 -31.09 -22.94 -1.42
CA THR A 166 -30.71 -22.67 -0.02
C THR A 166 -29.69 -21.53 0.05
N GLY A 167 -29.90 -20.58 0.97
CA GLY A 167 -29.08 -19.37 1.08
C GLY A 167 -29.55 -18.20 0.20
N TYR A 168 -30.67 -18.33 -0.52
CA TYR A 168 -31.25 -17.28 -1.35
C TYR A 168 -32.73 -17.04 -1.01
N GLU A 169 -33.16 -15.78 -1.06
CA GLU A 169 -34.55 -15.36 -0.88
C GLU A 169 -35.12 -14.70 -2.13
N GLN A 170 -36.45 -14.75 -2.28
CA GLN A 170 -37.14 -14.14 -3.40
C GLN A 170 -37.34 -12.65 -3.14
N SER A 171 -36.78 -11.80 -4.01
CA SER A 171 -37.00 -10.35 -4.00
C SER A 171 -38.39 -9.96 -4.53
N GLU A 172 -38.78 -8.71 -4.31
CA GLU A 172 -40.03 -8.11 -4.82
C GLU A 172 -40.16 -8.15 -6.37
N HIS A 173 -39.08 -8.46 -7.08
CA HIS A 173 -39.03 -8.56 -8.54
C HIS A 173 -38.94 -9.99 -9.07
N ASN A 174 -39.26 -11.00 -8.24
CA ASN A 174 -39.16 -12.41 -8.63
C ASN A 174 -37.73 -12.82 -9.05
N VAL A 175 -36.73 -12.26 -8.38
CA VAL A 175 -35.31 -12.63 -8.54
C VAL A 175 -34.82 -13.22 -7.22
N CYS A 176 -34.10 -14.35 -7.29
CA CYS A 176 -33.44 -14.91 -6.12
C CYS A 176 -32.21 -14.07 -5.78
N GLN A 177 -32.26 -13.40 -4.64
CA GLN A 177 -31.15 -12.65 -4.07
C GLN A 177 -30.50 -13.44 -2.94
N ASP A 178 -29.21 -13.21 -2.76
CA ASP A 178 -28.44 -13.80 -1.67
C ASP A 178 -29.00 -13.35 -0.32
N ILE A 179 -29.16 -14.29 0.62
CA ILE A 179 -29.48 -13.94 2.00
C ILE A 179 -28.18 -13.56 2.67
N ASP A 180 -28.04 -12.32 3.10
CA ASP A 180 -26.88 -11.93 3.91
C ASP A 180 -27.11 -12.36 5.36
N GLU A 181 -26.66 -13.56 5.72
CA GLU A 181 -26.87 -14.10 7.08
C GLU A 181 -26.14 -13.30 8.16
N CYS A 182 -25.12 -12.52 7.77
CA CYS A 182 -24.37 -11.65 8.67
C CYS A 182 -25.18 -10.42 9.09
N THR A 183 -25.87 -9.79 8.13
CA THR A 183 -26.77 -8.65 8.43
C THR A 183 -28.10 -9.11 9.00
N ALA A 184 -28.60 -10.26 8.56
CA ALA A 184 -29.83 -10.86 9.08
C ALA A 184 -29.66 -11.44 10.50
N GLY A 185 -28.43 -11.64 10.97
CA GLY A 185 -28.12 -12.22 12.28
C GLY A 185 -28.51 -13.70 12.42
N THR A 186 -28.66 -14.40 11.30
CA THR A 186 -29.05 -15.82 11.24
C THR A 186 -27.84 -16.77 11.21
N HIS A 187 -26.63 -16.23 11.15
CA HIS A 187 -25.38 -16.98 11.21
C HIS A 187 -25.16 -17.67 12.57
N ASN A 188 -24.35 -18.74 12.58
CA ASN A 188 -23.96 -19.46 13.80
C ASN A 188 -22.53 -19.13 14.28
N CYS A 189 -21.93 -18.03 13.78
CA CYS A 189 -20.62 -17.58 14.23
C CYS A 189 -20.59 -17.28 15.73
N ARG A 190 -19.47 -17.60 16.37
CA ARG A 190 -19.24 -17.27 17.78
C ARG A 190 -19.03 -15.77 17.98
N ALA A 191 -19.18 -15.30 19.22
CA ALA A 191 -18.99 -13.90 19.59
C ALA A 191 -17.54 -13.39 19.35
N ASP A 192 -16.55 -14.28 19.33
CA ASP A 192 -15.14 -13.99 19.05
C ASP A 192 -14.77 -14.11 17.56
N GLN A 193 -15.76 -14.29 16.67
CA GLN A 193 -15.57 -14.45 15.23
C GLN A 193 -16.29 -13.35 14.45
N VAL A 194 -15.77 -13.06 13.25
CA VAL A 194 -16.38 -12.17 12.27
C VAL A 194 -17.14 -13.01 11.25
N CYS A 195 -18.42 -12.68 11.05
CA CYS A 195 -19.23 -13.25 9.97
C CYS A 195 -18.88 -12.58 8.65
N ILE A 196 -18.65 -13.39 7.62
CA ILE A 196 -18.41 -12.94 6.24
C ILE A 196 -19.46 -13.60 5.35
N ASN A 197 -20.30 -12.77 4.73
CA ASN A 197 -21.32 -13.23 3.80
C ASN A 197 -20.70 -13.71 2.48
N LEU A 198 -21.16 -14.84 1.95
CA LEU A 198 -20.75 -15.43 0.69
C LEU A 198 -22.00 -15.69 -0.15
N ARG A 199 -21.85 -15.83 -1.47
CA ARG A 199 -23.01 -16.15 -2.30
C ARG A 199 -23.58 -17.53 -1.97
N GLY A 200 -24.77 -17.58 -1.39
CA GLY A 200 -25.52 -18.76 -0.98
C GLY A 200 -25.08 -19.37 0.34
N SER A 201 -24.25 -18.69 1.14
CA SER A 201 -23.75 -19.20 2.43
C SER A 201 -23.04 -18.08 3.21
N PHE A 202 -22.65 -18.34 4.45
CA PHE A 202 -21.72 -17.48 5.18
C PHE A 202 -20.48 -18.28 5.65
N THR A 203 -19.44 -17.56 6.10
CA THR A 203 -18.29 -18.16 6.80
C THR A 203 -17.93 -17.34 8.04
N CYS A 204 -17.45 -18.03 9.08
CA CYS A 204 -17.03 -17.42 10.33
C CYS A 204 -15.51 -17.47 10.42
N GLN A 205 -14.86 -16.31 10.49
CA GLN A 205 -13.40 -16.20 10.54
C GLN A 205 -12.97 -15.48 11.81
N CYS A 206 -11.75 -15.78 12.27
CA CYS A 206 -11.17 -14.99 13.35
C CYS A 206 -10.86 -13.57 12.87
N PRO A 207 -10.98 -12.55 13.75
CA PRO A 207 -10.58 -11.20 13.43
C PRO A 207 -9.11 -11.13 12.96
N PRO A 208 -8.71 -10.10 12.20
CA PRO A 208 -7.30 -9.88 11.86
C PRO A 208 -6.42 -9.86 13.13
N GLY A 209 -5.28 -10.55 13.08
CA GLY A 209 -4.40 -10.71 14.24
C GLY A 209 -4.75 -11.89 15.16
N TYR A 210 -5.80 -12.67 14.86
CA TYR A 210 -6.21 -13.84 15.63
C TYR A 210 -6.13 -15.11 14.77
N GLN A 211 -5.80 -16.23 15.41
CA GLN A 211 -5.79 -17.56 14.80
C GLN A 211 -6.79 -18.48 15.48
N LYS A 212 -7.39 -19.38 14.70
CA LYS A 212 -8.32 -20.38 15.21
C LYS A 212 -7.54 -21.46 15.98
N ARG A 213 -7.84 -21.63 17.28
CA ARG A 213 -7.32 -22.70 18.13
C ARG A 213 -8.49 -23.48 18.72
N GLY A 214 -8.78 -24.66 18.15
CA GLY A 214 -10.02 -25.36 18.41
C GLY A 214 -11.20 -24.55 17.88
N GLU A 215 -12.19 -24.25 18.73
CA GLU A 215 -13.35 -23.43 18.36
C GLU A 215 -13.24 -21.96 18.80
N GLN A 216 -12.08 -21.53 19.31
CA GLN A 216 -11.87 -20.16 19.78
C GLN A 216 -10.85 -19.41 18.92
N CYS A 217 -11.04 -18.09 18.82
CA CYS A 217 -10.06 -17.20 18.24
C CYS A 217 -9.09 -16.73 19.32
N VAL A 218 -7.82 -17.08 19.15
CA VAL A 218 -6.74 -16.73 20.07
C VAL A 218 -5.83 -15.76 19.36
N ASP A 219 -5.45 -14.71 20.07
CA ASP A 219 -4.51 -13.71 19.60
C ASP A 219 -3.20 -14.35 19.08
N ILE A 220 -2.72 -13.86 17.95
CA ILE A 220 -1.44 -14.30 17.37
C ILE A 220 -0.34 -13.51 18.06
N ASP A 221 0.48 -14.18 18.84
CA ASP A 221 1.67 -13.56 19.42
C ASP A 221 2.75 -13.37 18.33
N GLU A 222 2.73 -12.21 17.66
CA GLU A 222 3.68 -11.95 16.59
C GLU A 222 5.12 -11.86 17.14
N CYS A 223 5.28 -11.38 18.37
CA CYS A 223 6.57 -11.29 19.05
C CYS A 223 7.25 -12.65 19.26
N ARG A 224 6.46 -13.72 19.43
CA ARG A 224 6.98 -15.10 19.48
C ARG A 224 7.20 -15.72 18.11
N THR A 225 6.60 -15.15 17.08
CA THR A 225 6.65 -15.67 15.71
C THR A 225 7.90 -15.19 14.96
N SER A 226 8.32 -13.94 15.19
CA SER A 226 9.54 -13.40 14.56
C SER A 226 10.26 -12.41 15.46
N SER A 227 11.56 -12.65 15.65
CA SER A 227 12.46 -11.75 16.38
C SER A 227 12.83 -10.48 15.61
N TYR A 228 12.48 -10.39 14.32
CA TYR A 228 12.89 -9.27 13.44
C TYR A 228 11.76 -8.23 13.23
N LEU A 229 10.66 -8.33 13.98
CA LEU A 229 9.52 -7.41 13.85
C LEU A 229 9.85 -6.00 14.34
N CYS A 230 10.61 -5.92 15.42
CA CYS A 230 11.01 -4.67 16.08
C CYS A 230 12.53 -4.61 16.16
N GLN A 231 13.10 -3.40 16.06
CA GLN A 231 14.55 -3.21 16.18
C GLN A 231 15.06 -3.44 17.62
N TYR A 232 14.21 -3.23 18.63
CA TYR A 232 14.57 -3.42 20.04
C TYR A 232 13.64 -4.39 20.78
N GLN A 233 12.45 -3.93 21.19
CA GLN A 233 11.52 -4.74 21.97
C GLN A 233 10.17 -4.82 21.27
N CYS A 234 9.64 -6.04 21.15
CA CYS A 234 8.28 -6.30 20.68
C CYS A 234 7.36 -6.50 21.88
N VAL A 235 6.18 -5.89 21.84
CA VAL A 235 5.10 -6.08 22.81
C VAL A 235 3.86 -6.56 22.09
N ASN A 236 3.38 -7.74 22.49
CA ASN A 236 2.18 -8.32 21.94
C ASN A 236 0.95 -7.63 22.53
N GLU A 237 0.00 -7.24 21.67
CA GLU A 237 -1.25 -6.60 22.03
C GLU A 237 -2.42 -7.38 21.41
N PRO A 238 -3.65 -7.28 21.92
CA PRO A 238 -4.77 -8.01 21.30
C PRO A 238 -5.02 -7.54 19.85
N GLY A 239 -4.82 -8.44 18.89
CA GLY A 239 -5.01 -8.25 17.45
C GLY A 239 -3.88 -7.53 16.72
N LYS A 240 -2.76 -7.21 17.40
CA LYS A 240 -1.61 -6.48 16.83
C LYS A 240 -0.39 -6.58 17.74
N PHE A 241 0.74 -6.06 17.28
CA PHE A 241 1.88 -5.81 18.15
C PHE A 241 2.29 -4.34 18.09
N SER A 242 3.01 -3.90 19.13
CA SER A 242 3.69 -2.61 19.17
C SER A 242 5.18 -2.81 19.41
N CYS A 243 6.00 -1.94 18.81
CA CYS A 243 7.43 -1.91 19.07
C CYS A 243 7.73 -0.85 20.12
N MET A 244 8.57 -1.18 21.08
CA MET A 244 9.09 -0.25 22.08
C MET A 244 10.57 -0.01 21.84
N CYS A 245 10.98 1.24 22.07
CA CYS A 245 12.37 1.67 22.02
C CYS A 245 12.88 1.94 23.44
N PRO A 246 14.19 1.79 23.67
CA PRO A 246 14.76 2.10 24.96
C PRO A 246 14.74 3.61 25.22
N GLN A 247 15.03 4.01 26.46
CA GLN A 247 15.14 5.41 26.84
C GLN A 247 16.13 6.16 25.94
N GLY A 248 15.78 7.38 25.54
CA GLY A 248 16.54 8.20 24.58
C GLY A 248 16.22 7.90 23.11
N TYR A 249 15.31 6.97 22.83
CA TYR A 249 14.92 6.61 21.46
C TYR A 249 13.40 6.66 21.29
N GLN A 250 12.98 6.99 20.06
CA GLN A 250 11.59 7.01 19.65
C GLN A 250 11.33 6.02 18.51
N VAL A 251 10.10 5.51 18.46
CA VAL A 251 9.68 4.57 17.41
C VAL A 251 9.37 5.35 16.14
N VAL A 252 10.03 4.96 15.05
CA VAL A 252 9.88 5.52 13.72
C VAL A 252 9.48 4.39 12.75
N ARG A 253 8.58 4.68 11.81
CA ARG A 253 8.01 3.69 10.87
C ARG A 253 7.43 2.45 11.58
N SER A 254 6.91 2.63 12.79
CA SER A 254 6.29 1.61 13.66
C SER A 254 7.18 0.42 14.04
N ARG A 255 8.48 0.42 13.72
CA ARG A 255 9.39 -0.73 13.92
C ARG A 255 10.82 -0.38 14.29
N THR A 256 11.31 0.78 13.85
CA THR A 256 12.70 1.20 14.03
C THR A 256 12.82 2.17 15.19
N CYS A 257 13.90 2.09 15.94
CA CYS A 257 14.27 3.02 16.99
C CYS A 257 15.24 4.05 16.43
N GLN A 258 14.83 5.30 16.52
CA GLN A 258 15.66 6.45 16.19
C GLN A 258 15.98 7.21 17.46
N ASP A 259 17.24 7.59 17.58
CA ASP A 259 17.73 8.47 18.63
C ASP A 259 16.90 9.77 18.68
N ILE A 260 16.51 10.19 19.88
CA ILE A 260 15.85 11.47 20.10
C ILE A 260 16.94 12.52 20.15
N ASN A 261 16.84 13.57 19.34
CA ASN A 261 17.77 14.68 19.43
C ASN A 261 17.34 15.63 20.55
N GLU A 262 17.83 15.43 21.78
CA GLU A 262 17.41 16.28 22.90
C GLU A 262 17.88 17.73 22.73
N CYS A 263 18.95 17.98 21.98
CA CYS A 263 19.41 19.34 21.68
C CYS A 263 18.47 20.13 20.77
N GLU A 264 17.66 19.45 19.96
CA GLU A 264 16.61 20.08 19.14
C GLU A 264 15.26 20.11 19.88
N THR A 265 15.05 19.21 20.83
CA THR A 265 13.75 18.99 21.46
C THR A 265 13.59 19.78 22.76
N THR A 266 14.51 19.59 23.71
CA THR A 266 14.42 20.18 25.06
C THR A 266 15.55 21.15 25.36
N ASN A 267 16.78 20.84 24.90
CA ASN A 267 18.00 21.59 25.10
C ASN A 267 18.19 22.08 26.55
N GLU A 268 18.32 21.14 27.49
CA GLU A 268 18.40 21.43 28.93
C GLU A 268 19.79 21.95 29.39
N CYS A 269 20.64 22.39 28.46
CA CYS A 269 21.98 22.90 28.76
C CYS A 269 21.95 24.35 29.27
N ARG A 270 22.97 24.73 30.05
CA ARG A 270 23.11 26.12 30.53
C ARG A 270 23.45 27.09 29.39
N GLU A 271 23.24 28.37 29.65
CA GLU A 271 23.56 29.44 28.69
C GLU A 271 25.05 29.53 28.32
N ASP A 272 25.97 29.10 29.18
CA ASP A 272 27.41 29.08 28.91
C ASP A 272 27.91 27.75 28.33
N GLU A 273 26.98 26.81 28.09
CA GLU A 273 27.24 25.50 27.54
C GLU A 273 26.74 25.39 26.08
N MET A 274 27.23 24.37 25.39
CA MET A 274 26.74 23.91 24.10
C MET A 274 26.17 22.50 24.26
N CYS A 275 24.98 22.28 23.72
CA CYS A 275 24.38 20.95 23.69
C CYS A 275 25.01 20.12 22.58
N TRP A 276 25.29 18.86 22.88
CA TRP A 276 25.76 17.90 21.92
C TRP A 276 25.02 16.57 22.07
N ASN A 277 24.34 16.18 21.01
CA ASN A 277 23.51 14.98 20.95
C ASN A 277 24.32 13.72 20.64
N TYR A 278 23.95 12.59 21.24
CA TYR A 278 24.57 11.29 21.00
C TYR A 278 23.57 10.14 21.06
N HIS A 279 23.95 8.98 20.54
CA HIS A 279 23.09 7.79 20.57
C HIS A 279 22.71 7.39 22.01
N GLY A 280 21.46 7.64 22.37
CA GLY A 280 20.87 7.35 23.68
C GLY A 280 20.90 8.52 24.68
N GLY A 281 21.20 9.75 24.24
CA GLY A 281 21.05 10.94 25.08
C GLY A 281 21.85 12.15 24.60
N PHE A 282 22.01 13.14 25.47
CA PHE A 282 22.75 14.36 25.17
C PHE A 282 23.73 14.71 26.28
N ARG A 283 24.69 15.57 25.95
CA ARG A 283 25.61 16.15 26.91
C ARG A 283 25.85 17.62 26.65
N CYS A 284 25.99 18.37 27.73
CA CYS A 284 26.36 19.77 27.71
C CYS A 284 27.88 19.91 27.87
N TYR A 285 28.50 20.68 26.98
CA TYR A 285 29.92 21.00 27.03
C TYR A 285 30.13 22.50 27.22
N PRO A 286 31.17 22.94 27.93
CA PRO A 286 31.48 24.37 28.04
C PRO A 286 31.71 24.99 26.67
N ARG A 287 31.20 26.20 26.44
CA ARG A 287 31.51 26.96 25.20
C ARG A 287 32.99 27.27 25.07
N ASN A 288 33.69 27.46 26.18
CA ASN A 288 35.14 27.57 26.24
C ASN A 288 35.74 26.31 26.88
N PRO A 289 36.22 25.33 26.08
CA PRO A 289 36.88 24.13 26.60
C PRO A 289 38.38 24.33 26.89
N CYS A 290 38.93 25.52 26.64
CA CYS A 290 40.36 25.75 26.80
C CYS A 290 40.74 25.83 28.29
N GLN A 291 41.76 25.07 28.67
CA GLN A 291 42.37 25.14 29.99
C GLN A 291 43.55 26.11 29.93
N ASP A 292 43.86 26.78 31.04
CA ASP A 292 45.07 27.61 31.14
C ASP A 292 46.33 26.80 30.75
N PRO A 293 47.27 27.34 29.95
CA PRO A 293 47.38 28.73 29.47
C PRO A 293 46.78 28.98 28.06
N TYR A 294 45.90 28.10 27.57
CA TYR A 294 45.35 28.20 26.21
C TYR A 294 44.25 29.25 26.11
N VAL A 295 44.23 29.96 24.99
CA VAL A 295 43.18 30.94 24.66
C VAL A 295 42.36 30.42 23.49
N LEU A 296 41.03 30.51 23.61
CA LEU A 296 40.10 30.12 22.55
C LEU A 296 40.14 31.15 21.41
N THR A 297 40.36 30.67 20.19
CA THR A 297 40.28 31.49 18.98
C THR A 297 38.89 31.44 18.36
N SER A 298 38.62 32.35 17.41
CA SER A 298 37.38 32.37 16.61
C SER A 298 37.15 31.11 15.76
N GLU A 299 38.18 30.28 15.56
CA GLU A 299 38.11 29.02 14.81
C GLU A 299 37.82 27.81 15.72
N ASN A 300 37.35 28.03 16.96
CA ASN A 300 37.13 27.01 17.99
C ASN A 300 38.39 26.16 18.27
N ARG A 301 39.55 26.81 18.29
CA ARG A 301 40.85 26.20 18.57
C ARG A 301 41.44 26.84 19.81
N CYS A 302 41.90 26.01 20.74
CA CYS A 302 42.67 26.47 21.89
C CYS A 302 44.11 26.65 21.45
N VAL A 303 44.63 27.88 21.42
CA VAL A 303 46.00 28.17 20.99
C VAL A 303 46.83 28.62 22.17
N CYS A 304 48.05 28.10 22.26
CA CYS A 304 49.00 28.50 23.28
C CYS A 304 49.70 29.79 22.84
N PRO A 305 49.56 30.93 23.55
CA PRO A 305 50.15 32.19 23.13
C PRO A 305 51.68 32.15 23.15
N VAL A 306 52.32 32.62 22.08
CA VAL A 306 53.79 32.67 21.96
C VAL A 306 54.46 33.56 23.01
N SER A 307 53.72 34.53 23.57
CA SER A 307 54.18 35.39 24.66
C SER A 307 54.27 34.66 26.01
N ASN A 308 53.61 33.51 26.17
CA ASN A 308 53.58 32.78 27.41
C ASN A 308 54.73 31.76 27.47
N ALA A 309 55.62 31.91 28.46
CA ALA A 309 56.77 31.02 28.62
C ALA A 309 56.38 29.55 28.88
N MET A 310 55.20 29.29 29.47
CA MET A 310 54.69 27.94 29.70
C MET A 310 54.36 27.20 28.40
N CYS A 311 54.16 27.92 27.30
CA CYS A 311 53.80 27.34 26.01
C CYS A 311 54.95 26.70 25.23
N ARG A 312 56.21 26.86 25.67
CA ARG A 312 57.37 26.36 24.90
C ARG A 312 57.38 24.84 24.70
N GLU A 313 56.93 24.10 25.70
CA GLU A 313 56.90 22.63 25.70
C GLU A 313 55.49 22.05 25.52
N LEU A 314 54.49 22.90 25.31
CA LEU A 314 53.10 22.50 25.13
C LEU A 314 52.74 22.43 23.64
N PRO A 315 51.73 21.63 23.26
CA PRO A 315 51.16 21.70 21.91
C PRO A 315 50.76 23.13 21.55
N GLN A 316 51.13 23.58 20.35
CA GLN A 316 50.79 24.92 19.84
C GLN A 316 49.27 25.12 19.81
N SER A 317 48.52 24.07 19.48
CA SER A 317 47.07 24.12 19.53
C SER A 317 46.43 22.82 19.97
N ILE A 318 45.27 22.95 20.61
CA ILE A 318 44.37 21.85 20.97
C ILE A 318 43.00 22.13 20.35
N VAL A 319 42.45 21.15 19.64
CA VAL A 319 41.07 21.18 19.12
C VAL A 319 40.28 20.10 19.85
N TYR A 320 39.09 20.45 20.32
CA TYR A 320 38.16 19.51 20.94
C TYR A 320 37.11 19.10 19.91
N LYS A 321 36.91 17.79 19.72
CA LYS A 321 35.84 17.25 18.88
C LYS A 321 35.10 16.16 19.62
N TYR A 322 33.81 16.07 19.32
CA TYR A 322 32.89 15.10 19.89
C TYR A 322 32.28 14.31 18.75
N MET A 323 32.19 12.99 18.91
CA MET A 323 31.52 12.11 17.96
C MET A 323 30.74 11.03 18.70
N SER A 324 29.63 10.60 18.11
CA SER A 324 28.82 9.51 18.65
C SER A 324 28.93 8.30 17.75
N ILE A 325 29.01 7.12 18.35
CA ILE A 325 28.90 5.85 17.63
C ILE A 325 27.95 4.91 18.37
N ARG A 326 27.30 4.02 17.62
CA ARG A 326 26.52 2.91 18.19
C ARG A 326 27.43 1.86 18.81
N SER A 327 26.93 1.13 19.82
CA SER A 327 27.62 0.00 20.44
C SER A 327 27.94 -1.08 19.40
N ASP A 328 28.99 -1.84 19.63
CA ASP A 328 29.30 -3.07 18.91
C ASP A 328 29.35 -2.91 17.38
N ARG A 329 29.77 -1.71 16.93
CA ARG A 329 30.00 -1.41 15.53
C ARG A 329 30.98 -2.42 14.93
N SER A 330 30.72 -2.85 13.70
CA SER A 330 31.59 -3.75 12.96
C SER A 330 33.00 -3.17 12.77
N VAL A 331 34.00 -4.05 12.84
CA VAL A 331 35.42 -3.72 12.70
C VAL A 331 36.09 -4.62 11.65
N PRO A 332 37.12 -4.12 10.93
CA PRO A 332 37.67 -2.77 11.01
C PRO A 332 36.72 -1.71 10.43
N SER A 333 36.66 -0.53 11.04
CA SER A 333 35.89 0.59 10.49
C SER A 333 36.64 1.92 10.57
N ASP A 334 36.62 2.65 9.45
CA ASP A 334 37.09 4.02 9.39
C ASP A 334 36.05 4.91 10.11
N ILE A 335 36.47 5.60 11.17
CA ILE A 335 35.54 6.34 12.06
C ILE A 335 35.79 7.85 12.12
N PHE A 336 37.01 8.31 11.84
CA PHE A 336 37.32 9.74 11.89
C PHE A 336 38.54 10.09 11.03
N GLN A 337 38.38 11.04 10.10
CA GLN A 337 39.48 11.56 9.30
C GLN A 337 40.02 12.86 9.90
N ILE A 338 41.33 12.91 10.12
CA ILE A 338 42.04 14.12 10.52
C ILE A 338 42.73 14.72 9.30
N GLN A 339 42.68 16.04 9.19
CA GLN A 339 43.34 16.78 8.12
C GLN A 339 44.04 18.02 8.69
N ALA A 340 45.27 18.26 8.23
CA ALA A 340 46.02 19.46 8.56
C ALA A 340 45.37 20.69 7.88
N THR A 341 45.06 21.71 8.66
CA THR A 341 44.49 22.98 8.16
C THR A 341 45.57 23.95 7.69
N THR A 342 46.78 23.84 8.24
CA THR A 342 47.90 24.73 7.94
C THR A 342 49.06 23.88 7.42
N ILE A 343 49.51 24.19 6.21
CA ILE A 343 50.61 23.48 5.55
C ILE A 343 51.75 24.48 5.40
N TYR A 344 52.87 24.20 6.06
CA TYR A 344 54.09 24.99 5.89
C TYR A 344 54.92 24.39 4.76
N ALA A 345 55.45 25.25 3.89
CA ALA A 345 56.38 24.80 2.85
C ALA A 345 57.58 24.09 3.48
N ASN A 346 58.06 23.02 2.84
CA ASN A 346 59.21 22.22 3.29
C ASN A 346 59.04 21.61 4.70
N THR A 347 57.82 21.29 5.10
CA THR A 347 57.55 20.56 6.35
C THR A 347 56.96 19.18 6.08
N ILE A 348 57.26 18.25 6.99
CA ILE A 348 56.73 16.91 7.04
C ILE A 348 55.77 16.83 8.22
N ASN A 349 54.57 16.33 7.97
CA ASN A 349 53.60 16.05 9.02
C ASN A 349 53.57 14.56 9.34
N THR A 350 53.67 14.24 10.62
CA THR A 350 53.50 12.89 11.14
C THR A 350 52.31 12.87 12.09
N PHE A 351 51.38 11.96 11.84
CA PHE A 351 50.20 11.78 12.67
C PHE A 351 50.40 10.57 13.58
N ARG A 352 50.07 10.70 14.87
CA ARG A 352 50.14 9.61 15.83
C ARG A 352 49.02 9.69 16.87
N ILE A 353 48.71 8.56 17.48
CA ILE A 353 47.88 8.53 18.70
C ILE A 353 48.81 8.88 19.88
N LYS A 354 48.48 9.93 20.61
CA LYS A 354 49.26 10.43 21.75
C LYS A 354 48.86 9.75 23.06
N SER A 355 47.57 9.55 23.29
CA SER A 355 47.01 8.88 24.48
C SER A 355 45.56 8.44 24.24
N GLY A 356 45.00 7.62 25.14
CA GLY A 356 43.60 7.17 25.05
C GLY A 356 43.38 5.94 24.18
N ASN A 357 44.43 5.12 24.01
CA ASN A 357 44.40 3.89 23.23
C ASN A 357 45.19 2.77 23.92
N GLU A 358 45.11 2.72 25.25
CA GLU A 358 45.91 1.79 26.06
C GLU A 358 45.54 0.33 25.79
N ASN A 359 44.28 0.04 25.42
CA ASN A 359 43.85 -1.33 25.10
C ASN A 359 43.89 -1.64 23.61
N GLY A 360 44.39 -0.74 22.76
CA GLY A 360 44.56 -0.96 21.32
C GLY A 360 43.25 -1.11 20.56
N GLU A 361 42.23 -0.33 20.91
CA GLU A 361 40.95 -0.26 20.19
C GLU A 361 41.07 0.48 18.86
N PHE A 362 42.06 1.38 18.75
CA PHE A 362 42.26 2.28 17.61
C PHE A 362 43.62 2.06 16.93
N TYR A 363 43.64 2.29 15.63
CA TYR A 363 44.85 2.40 14.83
C TYR A 363 44.76 3.66 13.97
N LEU A 364 45.87 4.39 13.82
CA LEU A 364 45.90 5.58 12.99
C LEU A 364 46.66 5.28 11.70
N ARG A 365 45.95 5.36 10.57
CA ARG A 365 46.49 5.11 9.23
C ARG A 365 46.74 6.43 8.53
N GLN A 366 48.01 6.77 8.24
CA GLN A 366 48.31 7.94 7.43
C GLN A 366 47.82 7.73 5.99
N THR A 367 46.96 8.63 5.51
CA THR A 367 46.33 8.53 4.19
C THR A 367 46.97 9.47 3.18
N SER A 368 47.57 10.57 3.64
CA SER A 368 48.35 11.50 2.81
C SER A 368 49.39 12.25 3.67
N PRO A 369 50.25 13.09 3.07
CA PRO A 369 51.15 13.98 3.82
C PRO A 369 50.43 14.98 4.74
N VAL A 370 49.11 15.16 4.58
CA VAL A 370 48.30 16.13 5.33
C VAL A 370 47.05 15.52 5.96
N SER A 371 46.88 14.19 5.89
CA SER A 371 45.70 13.53 6.45
C SER A 371 45.99 12.13 6.98
N ALA A 372 45.21 11.73 7.98
CA ALA A 372 45.21 10.40 8.55
C ALA A 372 43.79 9.95 8.90
N MET A 373 43.54 8.65 8.86
CA MET A 373 42.27 8.03 9.23
C MET A 373 42.43 7.28 10.55
N LEU A 374 41.58 7.59 11.52
CA LEU A 374 41.40 6.81 12.72
C LEU A 374 40.51 5.60 12.39
N VAL A 375 41.07 4.41 12.58
CA VAL A 375 40.45 3.14 12.28
C VAL A 375 40.16 2.42 13.59
N LEU A 376 38.92 2.01 13.76
CA LEU A 376 38.50 1.15 14.87
C LEU A 376 38.85 -0.30 14.54
N VAL A 377 39.64 -0.95 15.40
CA VAL A 377 40.10 -2.34 15.21
C VAL A 377 39.50 -3.31 16.24
N LYS A 378 38.89 -2.80 17.31
CA LYS A 378 38.08 -3.58 18.27
C LYS A 378 36.70 -2.96 18.40
N SER A 379 35.67 -3.77 18.54
CA SER A 379 34.32 -3.26 18.80
C SER A 379 34.31 -2.49 20.12
N LEU A 380 33.66 -1.32 20.14
CA LEU A 380 33.43 -0.58 21.38
C LEU A 380 32.03 -0.92 21.89
N SER A 381 31.94 -1.51 23.08
CA SER A 381 30.66 -1.73 23.74
C SER A 381 30.33 -0.53 24.62
N GLY A 382 29.10 -0.02 24.49
CA GLY A 382 28.59 1.08 25.29
C GLY A 382 27.72 0.62 26.48
N PRO A 383 27.21 1.55 27.30
CA PRO A 383 27.48 2.98 27.25
C PRO A 383 28.88 3.28 27.82
N ARG A 384 29.75 3.91 27.01
CA ARG A 384 31.11 4.24 27.44
C ARG A 384 31.67 5.41 26.64
N GLU A 385 32.58 6.14 27.26
CA GLU A 385 33.27 7.27 26.65
C GLU A 385 34.77 6.97 26.49
N TYR A 386 35.30 7.35 25.33
CA TYR A 386 36.73 7.25 25.02
C TYR A 386 37.25 8.64 24.69
N ILE A 387 38.34 9.05 25.33
CA ILE A 387 39.01 10.32 25.05
C ILE A 387 40.35 9.98 24.42
N VAL A 388 40.47 10.21 23.12
CA VAL A 388 41.66 9.88 22.33
C VAL A 388 42.33 11.18 21.90
N ASP A 389 43.59 11.36 22.29
CA ASP A 389 44.39 12.49 21.84
C ASP A 389 45.17 12.08 20.59
N LEU A 390 44.89 12.74 19.47
CA LEU A 390 45.54 12.53 18.19
C LEU A 390 46.48 13.69 17.93
N GLU A 391 47.76 13.42 17.70
CA GLU A 391 48.79 14.44 17.57
C GLU A 391 49.32 14.50 16.15
N MET A 392 49.38 15.72 15.62
CA MET A 392 50.10 16.06 14.39
C MET A 392 51.41 16.74 14.79
N LEU A 393 52.53 16.07 14.52
CA LEU A 393 53.85 16.66 14.60
C LEU A 393 54.23 17.24 13.26
N THR A 394 54.64 18.51 13.23
CA THR A 394 55.13 19.18 12.03
C THR A 394 56.60 19.51 12.24
N VAL A 395 57.45 19.01 11.35
CA VAL A 395 58.90 19.22 11.38
C VAL A 395 59.37 19.74 10.04
N ASN A 396 60.25 20.74 10.02
CA ASN A 396 60.85 21.20 8.76
C ASN A 396 61.97 20.26 8.28
N SER A 397 62.35 20.36 7.00
CA SER A 397 63.38 19.52 6.38
C SER A 397 64.77 19.57 7.05
N ILE A 398 65.05 20.64 7.81
CA ILE A 398 66.34 20.88 8.50
C ILE A 398 66.24 20.52 9.99
N GLY A 399 65.07 20.11 10.49
CA GLY A 399 64.83 19.74 11.90
C GLY A 399 64.86 20.89 12.92
N THR A 400 65.02 22.14 12.47
CA THR A 400 65.10 23.33 13.32
C THR A 400 63.75 23.86 13.78
N PHE A 401 62.67 23.52 13.07
CA PHE A 401 61.31 23.85 13.42
C PHE A 401 60.56 22.58 13.77
N ARG A 402 60.03 22.52 14.99
CA ARG A 402 59.19 21.44 15.49
C ARG A 402 58.00 22.05 16.22
N THR A 403 56.80 21.74 15.77
CA THR A 403 55.56 22.09 16.45
C THR A 403 54.64 20.87 16.55
N SER A 404 53.73 20.91 17.51
CA SER A 404 52.72 19.88 17.74
C SER A 404 51.34 20.51 17.82
N SER A 405 50.36 19.89 17.17
CA SER A 405 48.94 20.21 17.36
C SER A 405 48.20 18.94 17.77
N VAL A 406 47.32 19.06 18.76
CA VAL A 406 46.55 17.95 19.31
C VAL A 406 45.08 18.13 18.97
N LEU A 407 44.45 17.04 18.53
CA LEU A 407 43.01 16.89 18.46
C LEU A 407 42.60 15.96 19.60
N ARG A 408 41.87 16.49 20.58
CA ARG A 408 41.22 15.69 21.62
C ARG A 408 39.84 15.27 21.11
N LEU A 409 39.74 14.00 20.72
CA LEU A 409 38.52 13.40 20.22
C LEU A 409 37.81 12.63 21.35
N THR A 410 36.62 13.09 21.70
CA THR A 410 35.74 12.40 22.65
C THR A 410 34.73 11.57 21.85
N ILE A 411 34.79 10.26 22.00
CA ILE A 411 33.92 9.30 21.34
C ILE A 411 32.93 8.78 22.38
N ILE A 412 31.65 9.11 22.21
CA ILE A 412 30.57 8.61 23.07
C ILE A 412 29.93 7.41 22.37
N VAL A 413 30.09 6.24 22.98
CA VAL A 413 29.49 4.99 22.52
C VAL A 413 28.14 4.84 23.17
N GLY A 414 27.09 4.86 22.34
CA GLY A 414 25.73 4.67 22.79
C GLY A 414 25.51 3.29 23.40
N PRO A 415 24.47 3.11 24.24
CA PRO A 415 24.20 1.84 24.94
C PRO A 415 23.74 0.71 24.02
N PHE A 416 23.29 1.03 22.81
CA PHE A 416 22.71 0.06 21.88
C PHE A 416 23.45 0.06 20.53
N SER A 417 23.38 -1.07 19.83
CA SER A 417 24.11 -1.31 18.59
C SER A 417 23.36 -0.91 17.31
N PHE A 418 22.08 -0.57 17.44
CA PHE A 418 21.15 -0.40 16.34
C PHE A 418 20.89 1.05 15.97
#